data_AF-A0A081RAD0-F1
#
_entry.id   AF-A0A081RAD0-F1
#
_cell.length_a   1.000
_cell.length_b   1.000
_cell.length_c   1.000
_cell.angle_alpha   90.00
_cell.angle_beta   90.00
_cell.angle_gamma   90.00
#
_symmetry.space_group_name_H-M   'P 1'
#
loop_
_entity.id
_entity.type
_entity.pdbx_description
1 polymer ?
#
loop_
_entity_poly.entity_id
_entity_poly.type
_entity_poly.pdbx_seq_one_letter_code
_entity_poly.pdbx_strand_id
1 'polypeptide(L)'
;MAAYPVRAESVRANPSSQRRAVLAALVAAPFAGSALIAHAENGVSVTGETAMNMHTAIRKRENAHLKWDRALARYREAKELNDTFVEKIYEPAHDELWRRAPMPEDSFTITAKSGRSCTYRYSHSGNQPWHGNPTPAIKEAGEKLEKEWKDWIALNKKIANELNVYALDDEYDLLARVQYEYGEILLSTPAPNASALLIKLDLLWEVGRDGDVLREHVLRDLRAISENQLDLM
;
A
#
# COMPACT_ATOMS: atom_id res chain seq x y z
N MET A 1 33.19 -2.84 12.33
CA MET A 1 32.19 -1.78 12.54
C MET A 1 31.20 -1.86 11.39
N ALA A 2 30.06 -2.53 11.60
CA ALA A 2 28.99 -2.60 10.61
C ALA A 2 27.95 -1.54 10.99
N ALA A 3 27.77 -0.55 10.12
CA ALA A 3 26.74 0.47 10.28
C ALA A 3 25.38 -0.17 9.95
N TYR A 4 24.49 -0.26 10.95
CA TYR A 4 23.10 -0.60 10.70
C TYR A 4 22.41 0.63 10.07
N PRO A 5 21.72 0.50 8.92
CA PRO A 5 20.93 1.59 8.38
C PRO A 5 19.67 1.78 9.25
N VAL A 6 19.62 2.88 10.00
CA VAL A 6 18.38 3.34 10.66
C VAL A 6 17.51 4.00 9.59
N ARG A 7 16.50 3.27 9.11
CA ARG A 7 15.46 3.83 8.24
C ARG A 7 14.49 4.60 9.15
N ALA A 8 14.46 5.92 9.01
CA ALA A 8 13.50 6.76 9.72
C ALA A 8 12.10 6.52 9.11
N GLU A 9 11.30 5.67 9.75
CA GLU A 9 9.87 5.58 9.43
C GLU A 9 9.12 6.72 10.08
N SER A 10 8.63 7.62 9.23
CA SER A 10 7.61 8.60 9.61
C SER A 10 6.38 7.86 10.13
N VAL A 11 5.95 8.18 11.35
CA VAL A 11 4.64 7.81 11.89
C VAL A 11 3.56 8.31 10.91
N ARG A 12 3.11 7.44 9.99
CA ARG A 12 1.93 7.68 9.16
C ARG A 12 0.72 7.21 9.95
N ALA A 13 -0.17 8.14 10.27
CA ALA A 13 -1.48 7.84 10.82
C ALA A 13 -2.20 6.82 9.92
N ASN A 14 -2.67 5.72 10.52
CA ASN A 14 -3.38 4.65 9.85
C ASN A 14 -4.77 5.15 9.36
N PRO A 15 -5.02 5.27 8.05
CA PRO A 15 -6.27 5.79 7.51
C PRO A 15 -7.39 4.73 7.38
N SER A 16 -7.16 3.49 7.84
CA SER A 16 -8.11 2.37 7.69
C SER A 16 -9.42 2.55 8.47
N SER A 17 -9.43 3.37 9.53
CA SER A 17 -10.61 3.58 10.38
C SER A 17 -11.71 4.44 9.74
N GLN A 18 -11.41 5.18 8.66
CA GLN A 18 -12.40 6.00 7.95
C GLN A 18 -13.02 5.32 6.72
N ARG A 19 -12.50 4.16 6.28
CA ARG A 19 -12.91 3.51 5.02
C ARG A 19 -14.21 2.70 5.09
N ARG A 20 -14.68 2.34 6.29
CA ARG A 20 -15.88 1.49 6.47
C ARG A 20 -17.23 2.22 6.25
N ALA A 21 -17.24 3.56 6.15
CA ALA A 21 -18.48 4.32 6.06
C ALA A 21 -18.99 4.57 4.62
N VAL A 22 -18.17 4.41 3.58
CA VAL A 22 -18.52 4.85 2.21
C VAL A 22 -19.08 3.72 1.33
N LEU A 23 -18.78 2.44 1.64
CA LEU A 23 -19.17 1.30 0.80
C LEU A 23 -20.60 0.77 1.05
N ALA A 24 -21.33 1.29 2.03
CA ALA A 24 -22.69 0.84 2.33
C ALA A 24 -23.79 1.50 1.46
N ALA A 25 -23.46 2.44 0.57
CA ALA A 25 -24.46 3.26 -0.14
C ALA A 25 -24.71 2.90 -1.62
N LEU A 26 -24.09 1.86 -2.19
CA LEU A 26 -24.21 1.56 -3.64
C LEU A 26 -24.75 0.16 -3.98
N VAL A 27 -25.55 -0.45 -3.10
CA VAL A 27 -26.15 -1.80 -3.32
C VAL A 27 -27.68 -1.75 -3.51
N ALA A 28 -28.28 -0.59 -3.73
CA ALA A 28 -29.73 -0.47 -3.90
C ALA A 28 -30.12 0.12 -5.27
N ALA A 29 -30.19 -0.72 -6.30
CA ALA A 29 -31.10 -0.50 -7.44
C ALA A 29 -31.48 -1.85 -8.08
N PRO A 30 -32.75 -2.26 -8.08
CA PRO A 30 -33.23 -3.42 -8.80
C PRO A 30 -33.65 -3.02 -10.22
N PHE A 31 -33.22 -3.77 -11.24
CA PHE A 31 -33.89 -3.74 -12.54
C PHE A 31 -34.26 -5.16 -12.95
N ALA A 32 -35.53 -5.47 -12.70
CA ALA A 32 -36.28 -6.50 -13.40
C ALA A 32 -36.57 -6.02 -14.83
N GLY A 33 -36.73 -6.97 -15.77
CA GLY A 33 -37.45 -6.73 -17.01
C GLY A 33 -36.89 -7.45 -18.24
N SER A 34 -37.25 -8.71 -18.42
CA SER A 34 -37.32 -9.31 -19.76
C SER A 34 -38.48 -8.67 -20.54
N ALA A 35 -38.23 -8.21 -21.77
CA ALA A 35 -39.09 -8.34 -22.96
C ALA A 35 -38.77 -7.28 -24.01
N LEU A 36 -38.29 -7.71 -25.18
CA LEU A 36 -38.81 -7.30 -26.49
C LEU A 36 -38.11 -8.11 -27.59
N ILE A 37 -38.73 -9.23 -27.95
CA ILE A 37 -38.70 -9.75 -29.32
C ILE A 37 -39.94 -9.14 -29.99
N ALA A 38 -39.76 -8.21 -30.94
CA ALA A 38 -40.57 -8.11 -32.15
C ALA A 38 -40.09 -6.97 -33.06
N HIS A 39 -39.97 -7.30 -34.35
CA HIS A 39 -39.89 -6.45 -35.52
C HIS A 39 -38.52 -5.87 -35.93
N ALA A 40 -37.84 -6.64 -36.78
CA ALA A 40 -37.28 -6.11 -38.02
C ALA A 40 -37.24 -7.23 -39.08
N GLU A 41 -38.37 -7.49 -39.73
CA GLU A 41 -38.35 -7.96 -41.11
C GLU A 41 -37.85 -6.81 -41.98
N ASN A 42 -36.54 -6.77 -42.19
CA ASN A 42 -35.93 -6.14 -43.35
C ASN A 42 -34.64 -6.90 -43.58
N GLY A 43 -34.65 -7.75 -44.60
CA GLY A 43 -33.51 -8.55 -45.01
C GLY A 43 -32.37 -7.66 -45.48
N VAL A 44 -31.61 -7.10 -44.55
CA VAL A 44 -30.21 -6.76 -44.77
C VAL A 44 -29.48 -8.08 -44.67
N SER A 45 -29.01 -8.61 -45.79
CA SER A 45 -28.07 -9.72 -45.74
C SER A 45 -26.85 -9.21 -45.00
N VAL A 46 -26.73 -9.60 -43.73
CA VAL A 46 -25.48 -9.46 -42.98
C VAL A 46 -24.50 -10.30 -43.79
N THR A 47 -23.64 -9.62 -44.56
CA THR A 47 -22.60 -10.29 -45.34
C THR A 47 -21.79 -11.16 -44.37
N GLY A 48 -21.33 -12.32 -44.82
CA GLY A 48 -20.55 -13.24 -43.97
C GLY A 48 -19.36 -12.54 -43.29
N GLU A 49 -18.84 -11.48 -43.91
CA GLU A 49 -17.81 -10.59 -43.39
C GLU A 49 -18.27 -9.76 -42.17
N THR A 50 -19.48 -9.19 -42.19
CA THR A 50 -20.04 -8.43 -41.06
C THR A 50 -20.35 -9.34 -39.86
N ALA A 51 -20.90 -10.53 -40.10
CA ALA A 51 -21.14 -11.52 -39.05
C ALA A 51 -19.83 -12.06 -38.45
N MET A 52 -18.81 -12.29 -39.27
CA MET A 52 -17.47 -12.70 -38.84
C MET A 52 -16.76 -11.60 -38.03
N ASN A 53 -16.97 -10.33 -38.39
CA ASN A 53 -16.44 -9.18 -37.65
C ASN A 53 -17.09 -9.04 -36.27
N MET A 54 -18.43 -9.20 -36.16
CA MET A 54 -19.11 -9.20 -34.86
C MET A 54 -18.69 -10.36 -33.96
N HIS A 55 -18.60 -11.59 -34.50
CA HIS A 55 -18.16 -12.76 -33.72
C HIS A 55 -16.71 -12.59 -33.22
N THR A 56 -15.84 -12.00 -34.05
CA THR A 56 -14.46 -11.68 -33.66
C THR A 56 -14.40 -10.61 -32.57
N ALA A 57 -15.24 -9.57 -32.65
CA ALA A 57 -15.33 -8.52 -31.63
C ALA A 57 -15.83 -9.06 -30.28
N ILE A 58 -16.88 -9.89 -30.28
CA ILE A 58 -17.42 -10.56 -29.09
C ILE A 58 -16.33 -11.42 -28.44
N ARG A 59 -15.66 -12.28 -29.21
CA ARG A 59 -14.59 -13.14 -28.71
C ARG A 59 -13.40 -12.35 -28.17
N LYS A 60 -13.05 -11.21 -28.78
CA LYS A 60 -12.00 -10.31 -28.26
C LYS A 60 -12.40 -9.70 -26.91
N ARG A 61 -13.66 -9.25 -26.77
CA ARG A 61 -14.19 -8.68 -25.53
C ARG A 61 -14.23 -9.71 -24.40
N GLU A 62 -14.76 -10.91 -24.66
CA GLU A 62 -14.78 -12.01 -23.68
C GLU A 62 -13.37 -12.37 -23.19
N ASN A 63 -12.39 -12.42 -24.10
CA ASN A 63 -11.00 -12.67 -23.72
C ASN A 63 -10.39 -11.54 -22.87
N ALA A 64 -10.78 -10.28 -23.10
CA ALA A 64 -10.33 -9.15 -22.28
C ALA A 64 -10.90 -9.25 -20.85
N HIS A 65 -12.18 -9.60 -20.71
CA HIS A 65 -12.81 -9.86 -19.41
C HIS A 65 -12.10 -10.99 -18.65
N LEU A 66 -11.89 -12.14 -19.30
CA LEU A 66 -11.22 -13.28 -18.66
C LEU A 66 -9.80 -12.97 -18.20
N LYS A 67 -9.04 -12.18 -18.97
CA LYS A 67 -7.69 -11.73 -18.59
C LYS A 67 -7.74 -10.78 -17.39
N TRP A 68 -8.66 -9.82 -17.42
CA TRP A 68 -8.88 -8.87 -16.34
C TRP A 68 -9.27 -9.57 -15.04
N ASP A 69 -10.29 -10.44 -15.08
CA ASP A 69 -10.81 -11.13 -13.90
C ASP A 69 -9.73 -12.03 -13.26
N ARG A 70 -8.90 -12.67 -14.09
CA ARG A 70 -7.76 -13.46 -13.60
C ARG A 70 -6.71 -12.60 -12.92
N ALA A 71 -6.36 -11.45 -13.50
CA ALA A 71 -5.41 -10.52 -12.89
C ALA A 71 -5.95 -9.97 -11.56
N LEU A 72 -7.24 -9.60 -11.52
CA LEU A 72 -7.90 -9.09 -10.33
C LEU A 72 -7.96 -10.14 -9.22
N ALA A 73 -8.28 -11.39 -9.57
CA ALA A 73 -8.30 -12.50 -8.60
C ALA A 73 -6.94 -12.72 -7.95
N ARG A 74 -5.85 -12.75 -8.74
CA ARG A 74 -4.48 -12.92 -8.22
C ARG A 74 -4.04 -11.78 -7.32
N TYR A 75 -4.35 -10.55 -7.71
CA TYR A 75 -4.07 -9.38 -6.86
C TYR A 75 -4.82 -9.47 -5.52
N ARG A 76 -6.11 -9.80 -5.55
CA ARG A 76 -6.92 -9.95 -4.33
C ARG A 76 -6.42 -11.06 -3.42
N GLU A 77 -6.05 -12.20 -3.98
CA GLU A 77 -5.48 -13.32 -3.23
C GLU A 77 -4.17 -12.91 -2.54
N ALA A 78 -3.25 -12.26 -3.27
CA ALA A 78 -2.00 -11.78 -2.70
C ALA A 78 -2.21 -10.70 -1.64
N LYS A 79 -3.16 -9.78 -1.86
CA LYS A 79 -3.53 -8.76 -0.89
C LYS A 79 -4.11 -9.37 0.38
N GLU A 80 -5.05 -10.30 0.26
CA GLU A 80 -5.68 -10.97 1.41
C GLU A 80 -4.63 -11.74 2.24
N LEU A 81 -3.70 -12.42 1.57
CA LEU A 81 -2.60 -13.12 2.22
C LEU A 81 -1.70 -12.15 2.99
N ASN A 82 -1.30 -11.04 2.37
CA ASN A 82 -0.49 -10.01 3.02
C ASN A 82 -1.23 -9.35 4.19
N ASP A 83 -2.46 -8.88 3.97
CA ASP A 83 -3.30 -8.25 5.01
C ASP A 83 -3.49 -9.20 6.21
N THR A 84 -3.77 -10.49 5.95
CA THR A 84 -3.91 -11.50 7.01
C THR A 84 -2.61 -11.73 7.77
N PHE A 85 -1.47 -11.80 7.07
CA PHE A 85 -0.16 -11.93 7.70
C PHE A 85 0.16 -10.71 8.57
N VAL A 86 -0.09 -9.51 8.04
CA VAL A 86 0.15 -8.25 8.75
C VAL A 86 -0.67 -8.18 10.03
N GLU A 87 -1.99 -8.38 9.94
CA GLU A 87 -2.91 -8.23 11.06
C GLU A 87 -2.69 -9.30 12.14
N LYS A 88 -2.42 -10.55 11.75
CA LYS A 88 -2.41 -11.68 12.70
C LYS A 88 -1.04 -12.05 13.23
N ILE A 89 0.03 -11.69 12.52
CA ILE A 89 1.39 -12.16 12.81
C ILE A 89 2.35 -10.99 12.96
N TYR A 90 2.43 -10.13 11.94
CA TYR A 90 3.45 -9.07 11.88
C TYR A 90 3.22 -7.98 12.94
N GLU A 91 2.07 -7.31 12.91
CA GLU A 91 1.76 -6.22 13.86
C GLU A 91 1.78 -6.71 15.32
N PRO A 92 1.17 -7.85 15.69
CA PRO A 92 1.25 -8.35 17.07
C PRO A 92 2.67 -8.62 17.56
N ALA A 93 3.58 -9.10 16.69
CA ALA A 93 4.97 -9.32 17.06
C ALA A 93 5.72 -8.00 17.31
N HIS A 94 5.49 -6.99 16.47
CA HIS A 94 6.07 -5.65 16.64
C HIS A 94 5.49 -4.92 17.86
N ASP A 95 4.19 -5.04 18.11
CA ASP A 95 3.55 -4.51 19.33
C ASP A 95 4.16 -5.12 20.59
N GLU A 96 4.39 -6.44 20.59
CA GLU A 96 5.03 -7.13 21.71
C GLU A 96 6.51 -6.72 21.87
N LEU A 97 7.23 -6.49 20.76
CA LEU A 97 8.59 -5.94 20.78
C LEU A 97 8.61 -4.56 21.45
N TRP A 98 7.74 -3.64 21.03
CA TRP A 98 7.66 -2.29 21.60
C TRP A 98 7.23 -2.31 23.07
N ARG A 99 6.33 -3.22 23.44
CA ARG A 99 5.91 -3.39 24.83
C ARG A 99 7.04 -3.87 25.73
N ARG A 100 7.89 -4.79 25.25
CA ARG A 100 8.99 -5.40 26.03
C ARG A 100 10.30 -4.60 25.97
N ALA A 101 10.52 -3.84 24.90
CA ALA A 101 11.68 -2.97 24.70
C ALA A 101 11.22 -1.55 24.32
N PRO A 102 10.61 -0.80 25.25
CA PRO A 102 10.15 0.56 24.98
C PRO A 102 11.33 1.46 24.64
N MET A 103 11.16 2.27 23.59
CA MET A 103 12.20 3.19 23.13
C MET A 103 12.49 4.26 24.20
N PRO A 104 13.77 4.57 24.50
CA PRO A 104 14.14 5.68 25.36
C PRO A 104 13.71 7.03 24.76
N GLU A 105 13.71 8.08 25.57
CA GLU A 105 13.54 9.43 25.04
C GLU A 105 14.64 9.75 24.02
N ASP A 106 14.34 10.57 23.01
CA ASP A 106 15.32 10.98 22.01
C ASP A 106 16.14 12.19 22.45
N SER A 107 15.87 12.74 23.63
CA SER A 107 16.43 14.01 24.08
C SER A 107 16.38 14.15 25.60
N PHE A 108 17.13 15.12 26.12
CA PHE A 108 17.03 15.56 27.50
C PHE A 108 17.07 17.08 27.57
N THR A 109 16.49 17.65 28.63
CA THR A 109 16.43 19.10 28.83
C THR A 109 17.13 19.50 30.13
N ILE A 110 18.02 20.49 30.04
CA ILE A 110 18.69 21.09 31.20
C ILE A 110 18.17 22.50 31.40
N THR A 111 17.76 22.82 32.62
CA THR A 111 17.29 24.15 33.01
C THR A 111 18.33 24.84 33.89
N ALA A 112 18.80 25.99 33.44
CA ALA A 112 19.75 26.83 34.18
C ALA A 112 19.07 27.54 35.36
N LYS A 113 19.87 28.03 36.32
CA LYS A 113 19.36 28.83 37.47
C LYS A 113 18.61 30.10 37.05
N SER A 114 18.86 30.61 35.84
CA SER A 114 18.12 31.73 35.25
C SER A 114 16.72 31.36 34.76
N GLY A 115 16.31 30.10 34.88
CA GLY A 115 15.05 29.57 34.35
C GLY A 115 15.08 29.27 32.85
N ARG A 116 16.20 29.53 32.16
CA ARG A 116 16.36 29.18 30.74
C ARG A 116 16.63 27.69 30.58
N SER A 117 15.92 27.04 29.66
CA SER A 117 16.10 25.62 29.35
C SER A 117 16.74 25.43 27.98
N CYS A 118 17.54 24.38 27.85
CA CYS A 118 18.11 23.92 26.59
C CYS A 118 17.88 22.42 26.44
N THR A 119 17.38 22.01 25.28
CA THR A 119 17.11 20.61 24.94
C THR A 119 18.20 20.09 24.02
N TYR A 120 18.75 18.92 24.36
CA TYR A 120 19.79 18.24 23.61
C TYR A 120 19.21 16.94 23.05
N ARG A 121 19.33 16.72 21.74
CA ARG A 121 18.83 15.52 21.06
C ARG A 121 19.95 14.50 20.86
N TYR A 122 19.62 13.24 21.10
CA TYR A 122 20.46 12.09 20.79
C TYR A 122 20.66 11.93 19.30
N SER A 123 21.93 11.92 18.90
CA SER A 123 22.32 11.69 17.51
C SER A 123 22.67 10.22 17.30
N HIS A 124 21.95 9.56 16.40
CA HIS A 124 22.24 8.17 16.03
C HIS A 124 23.51 8.05 15.17
N SER A 125 24.11 9.16 14.72
CA SER A 125 25.36 9.17 13.94
C SER A 125 26.63 9.04 14.79
N GLY A 126 26.51 9.00 16.12
CA GLY A 126 27.63 8.83 17.05
C GLY A 126 28.38 10.12 17.41
N ASN A 127 28.15 11.23 16.70
CA ASN A 127 28.68 12.54 17.10
C ASN A 127 27.68 13.23 18.03
N GLN A 128 27.87 13.10 19.35
CA GLN A 128 26.95 13.70 20.32
C GLN A 128 27.33 15.14 20.67
N PRO A 129 26.38 16.08 20.68
CA PRO A 129 26.65 17.49 20.96
C PRO A 129 27.13 17.75 22.41
N TRP A 130 26.91 16.80 23.33
CA TRP A 130 27.33 16.92 24.74
C TRP A 130 28.72 16.38 25.05
N HIS A 131 29.35 15.57 24.19
CA HIS A 131 30.67 14.99 24.46
C HIS A 131 31.76 16.05 24.70
N GLY A 132 31.66 17.20 24.02
CA GLY A 132 32.57 18.35 24.17
C GLY A 132 32.09 19.44 25.14
N ASN A 133 30.94 19.27 25.81
CA ASN A 133 30.34 20.35 26.59
C ASN A 133 31.14 20.64 27.89
N PRO A 134 31.47 21.90 28.21
CA PRO A 134 32.22 22.21 29.44
C PRO A 134 31.39 22.02 30.71
N THR A 135 30.06 21.90 30.62
CA THR A 135 29.16 21.82 31.77
C THR A 135 28.98 20.37 32.24
N PRO A 136 29.37 20.01 33.48
CA PRO A 136 29.25 18.64 33.99
C PRO A 136 27.82 18.09 33.95
N ALA A 137 26.83 18.89 34.33
CA ALA A 137 25.41 18.46 34.33
C ALA A 137 24.90 18.07 32.93
N ILE A 138 25.38 18.72 31.86
CA ILE A 138 25.01 18.37 30.48
C ILE A 138 25.69 17.05 30.07
N LYS A 139 26.95 16.86 30.46
CA LYS A 139 27.69 15.62 30.19
C LYS A 139 27.05 14.43 30.89
N GLU A 140 26.77 14.53 32.19
CA GLU A 140 26.15 13.46 32.97
C GLU A 140 24.78 13.07 32.41
N ALA A 141 23.93 14.05 32.08
CA ALA A 141 22.63 13.78 31.49
C ALA A 141 22.74 13.13 30.09
N GLY A 142 23.69 13.57 29.28
CA GLY A 142 23.94 12.99 27.96
C GLY A 142 24.54 11.59 28.02
N GLU A 143 25.45 11.31 28.95
CA GLU A 143 26.01 9.98 29.21
C GLU A 143 24.94 9.01 29.71
N LYS A 144 24.04 9.47 30.59
CA LYS A 144 22.88 8.70 31.02
C LYS A 144 21.99 8.32 29.83
N LEU A 145 21.63 9.30 29.00
CA LEU A 145 20.81 9.06 27.82
C LEU A 145 21.50 8.09 26.84
N GLU A 146 22.81 8.27 26.60
CA GLU A 146 23.58 7.38 25.74
C GLU A 146 23.62 5.93 26.27
N LYS A 147 23.73 5.76 27.58
CA LYS A 147 23.64 4.44 28.22
C LYS A 147 22.26 3.82 28.02
N GLU A 148 21.18 4.58 28.22
CA GLU A 148 19.81 4.10 28.00
C GLU A 148 19.60 3.62 26.55
N TRP A 149 20.09 4.38 25.56
CA TRP A 149 20.04 3.96 24.16
C TRP A 149 20.86 2.70 23.89
N LYS A 150 22.07 2.56 24.45
CA LYS A 150 22.88 1.33 24.31
C LYS A 150 22.20 0.12 24.93
N ASP A 151 21.65 0.27 26.14
CA ASP A 151 20.93 -0.78 26.85
C ASP A 151 19.67 -1.18 26.07
N TRP A 152 18.93 -0.20 25.52
CA TRP A 152 17.78 -0.45 24.67
C TRP A 152 18.14 -1.18 23.38
N ILE A 153 19.21 -0.79 22.66
CA ILE A 153 19.64 -1.50 21.43
C ILE A 153 19.92 -2.98 21.73
N ALA A 154 20.62 -3.26 22.83
CA ALA A 154 20.92 -4.64 23.23
C ALA A 154 19.65 -5.42 23.59
N LEU A 155 18.74 -4.81 24.36
CA LEU A 155 17.47 -5.40 24.76
C LEU A 155 16.53 -5.64 23.58
N ASN A 156 16.37 -4.63 22.72
CA ASN A 156 15.57 -4.67 21.51
C ASN A 156 16.06 -5.78 20.58
N LYS A 157 17.37 -5.86 20.31
CA LYS A 157 17.95 -6.94 19.50
C LYS A 157 17.68 -8.33 20.10
N LYS A 158 17.81 -8.47 21.43
CA LYS A 158 17.51 -9.73 22.11
C LYS A 158 16.05 -10.15 21.90
N ILE A 159 15.11 -9.24 22.18
CA ILE A 159 13.67 -9.53 22.07
C ILE A 159 13.26 -9.73 20.61
N ALA A 160 13.78 -8.94 19.68
CA ALA A 160 13.55 -9.10 18.25
C ALA A 160 13.95 -10.51 17.76
N ASN A 161 15.07 -11.05 18.25
CA ASN A 161 15.46 -12.44 17.98
C ASN A 161 14.50 -13.46 18.62
N GLU A 162 14.09 -13.25 19.87
CA GLU A 162 13.15 -14.16 20.57
C GLU A 162 11.78 -14.21 19.89
N LEU A 163 11.30 -13.07 19.37
CA LEU A 163 10.05 -12.94 18.63
C LEU A 163 10.20 -13.22 17.13
N ASN A 164 11.42 -13.53 16.67
CA ASN A 164 11.76 -13.78 15.27
C ASN A 164 11.39 -12.63 14.31
N VAL A 165 11.44 -11.38 14.78
CA VAL A 165 11.00 -10.19 14.04
C VAL A 165 11.72 -10.03 12.71
N TYR A 166 13.03 -10.31 12.64
CA TYR A 166 13.79 -10.18 11.39
C TYR A 166 13.28 -11.12 10.28
N ALA A 167 12.88 -12.35 10.62
CA ALA A 167 12.32 -13.26 9.63
C ALA A 167 10.89 -12.85 9.25
N LEU A 168 10.14 -12.25 10.17
CA LEU A 168 8.82 -11.68 9.87
C LEU A 168 8.93 -10.45 8.96
N ASP A 169 9.98 -9.62 9.12
CA ASP A 169 10.28 -8.51 8.21
C ASP A 169 10.60 -9.03 6.80
N ASP A 170 11.43 -10.09 6.68
CA ASP A 170 11.73 -10.72 5.39
C ASP A 170 10.45 -11.27 4.70
N GLU A 171 9.57 -11.94 5.46
CA GLU A 171 8.31 -12.48 4.94
C GLU A 171 7.33 -11.35 4.56
N TYR A 172 7.22 -10.30 5.38
CA TYR A 172 6.42 -9.12 5.06
C TYR A 172 6.89 -8.47 3.75
N ASP A 173 8.20 -8.26 3.60
CA ASP A 173 8.78 -7.69 2.38
C ASP A 173 8.52 -8.57 1.15
N LEU A 174 8.53 -9.90 1.32
CA LEU A 174 8.20 -10.85 0.27
C LEU A 174 6.72 -10.75 -0.14
N LEU A 175 5.80 -10.81 0.83
CA LEU A 175 4.36 -10.75 0.57
C LEU A 175 3.93 -9.40 -0.01
N ALA A 176 4.48 -8.31 0.52
CA ALA A 176 4.27 -6.98 -0.03
C ALA A 176 4.76 -6.89 -1.48
N ARG A 177 5.95 -7.43 -1.79
CA ARG A 177 6.47 -7.48 -3.17
C ARG A 177 5.55 -8.26 -4.10
N VAL A 178 5.08 -9.44 -3.70
CA VAL A 178 4.16 -10.26 -4.53
C VAL A 178 2.84 -9.52 -4.77
N GLN A 179 2.27 -8.88 -3.74
CA GLN A 179 1.09 -8.03 -3.89
C GLN A 179 1.35 -6.89 -4.90
N TYR A 180 2.50 -6.23 -4.81
CA TYR A 180 2.87 -5.16 -5.74
C TYR A 180 3.01 -5.66 -7.18
N GLU A 181 3.71 -6.78 -7.40
CA GLU A 181 3.87 -7.38 -8.73
C GLU A 181 2.53 -7.70 -9.38
N TYR A 182 1.59 -8.29 -8.63
CA TYR A 182 0.24 -8.54 -9.16
C TYR A 182 -0.57 -7.26 -9.34
N GLY A 183 -0.36 -6.24 -8.51
CA GLY A 183 -0.92 -4.91 -8.69
C GLY A 183 -0.48 -4.28 -10.01
N GLU A 184 0.82 -4.36 -10.33
CA GLU A 184 1.38 -3.87 -11.60
C GLU A 184 0.80 -4.62 -12.81
N ILE A 185 0.66 -5.95 -12.71
CA ILE A 185 0.02 -6.77 -13.76
C ILE A 185 -1.44 -6.33 -13.98
N LEU A 186 -2.20 -6.13 -12.90
CA LEU A 186 -3.58 -5.67 -12.98
C LEU A 186 -3.68 -4.26 -13.60
N LEU A 187 -2.84 -3.32 -13.17
CA LEU A 187 -2.80 -1.96 -13.71
C LEU A 187 -2.42 -1.93 -15.19
N SER A 188 -1.58 -2.86 -15.65
CA SER A 188 -1.17 -2.98 -17.05
C SER A 188 -2.22 -3.65 -17.93
N THR A 189 -3.04 -4.55 -17.37
CA THR A 189 -4.08 -5.30 -18.08
C THR A 189 -5.22 -4.37 -18.49
N PRO A 190 -5.64 -4.28 -19.77
CA PRO A 190 -6.71 -3.37 -20.17
C PRO A 190 -8.00 -3.55 -19.38
N ALA A 191 -8.56 -2.46 -18.86
CA ALA A 191 -9.85 -2.47 -18.17
C ALA A 191 -10.97 -2.75 -19.17
N PRO A 192 -11.78 -3.82 -19.00
CA PRO A 192 -12.81 -4.18 -19.97
C PRO A 192 -14.05 -3.27 -19.92
N ASN A 193 -14.25 -2.51 -18.83
CA ASN A 193 -15.39 -1.62 -18.64
C ASN A 193 -15.09 -0.52 -17.60
N ALA A 194 -16.05 0.40 -17.41
CA ALA A 194 -15.92 1.51 -16.47
C ALA A 194 -15.71 1.06 -15.01
N SER A 195 -16.39 0.01 -14.57
CA SER A 195 -16.23 -0.52 -13.20
C SER A 195 -14.80 -1.04 -12.94
N ALA A 196 -14.22 -1.73 -13.92
CA ALA A 196 -12.83 -2.17 -13.87
C ALA A 196 -11.85 -0.97 -13.83
N LEU A 197 -12.15 0.10 -14.58
CA LEU A 197 -11.35 1.33 -14.54
C LEU A 197 -11.39 1.99 -13.16
N LEU A 198 -12.54 2.00 -12.47
CA LEU A 198 -12.63 2.52 -11.09
C LEU A 198 -11.75 1.73 -10.12
N ILE A 199 -11.70 0.40 -10.27
CA ILE A 199 -10.80 -0.45 -9.45
C ILE A 199 -9.34 -0.08 -9.69
N LYS A 200 -8.93 0.19 -10.94
CA LYS A 200 -7.57 0.69 -11.21
C LYS A 200 -7.31 2.01 -10.52
N LEU A 201 -8.25 2.95 -10.63
CA LEU A 201 -8.10 4.27 -10.03
C LEU A 201 -7.92 4.19 -8.52
N ASP A 202 -8.67 3.32 -7.84
CA ASP A 202 -8.52 3.07 -6.40
C ASP A 202 -7.12 2.52 -6.09
N LEU A 203 -6.68 1.52 -6.85
CA LEU A 203 -5.37 0.89 -6.68
C LEU A 203 -4.19 1.86 -6.89
N LEU A 204 -4.33 2.88 -7.74
CA LEU A 204 -3.29 3.89 -7.96
C LEU A 204 -2.98 4.68 -6.70
N TRP A 205 -3.98 4.96 -5.88
CA TRP A 205 -3.80 5.67 -4.62
C TRP A 205 -3.12 4.80 -3.56
N GLU A 206 -3.20 3.47 -3.69
CA GLU A 206 -2.61 2.52 -2.75
C GLU A 206 -1.17 2.12 -3.07
N VAL A 207 -0.82 1.95 -4.35
CA VAL A 207 0.47 1.37 -4.78
C VAL A 207 1.62 2.40 -4.86
N GLY A 208 1.33 3.71 -4.81
CA GLY A 208 2.31 4.74 -4.48
C GLY A 208 3.53 4.88 -5.40
N ARG A 209 3.47 4.44 -6.67
CA ARG A 209 4.57 4.61 -7.66
C ARG A 209 4.29 5.66 -8.74
N ASP A 210 5.38 6.08 -9.40
CA ASP A 210 5.50 7.04 -10.51
C ASP A 210 4.22 7.18 -11.34
N GLY A 211 3.55 8.31 -11.15
CA GLY A 211 2.26 8.60 -11.77
C GLY A 211 2.28 8.62 -13.30
N ASP A 212 3.44 8.68 -13.95
CA ASP A 212 3.57 8.88 -15.39
C ASP A 212 3.25 7.61 -16.21
N VAL A 213 3.87 6.46 -15.90
CA VAL A 213 3.61 5.18 -16.61
C VAL A 213 2.16 4.72 -16.38
N LEU A 214 1.63 5.00 -15.19
CA LEU A 214 0.30 4.58 -14.80
C LEU A 214 -0.81 5.47 -15.37
N ARG A 215 -0.55 6.77 -15.54
CA ARG A 215 -1.44 7.70 -16.23
C ARG A 215 -1.66 7.28 -17.68
N GLU A 216 -0.63 6.80 -18.36
CA GLU A 216 -0.74 6.31 -19.74
C GLU A 216 -1.69 5.11 -19.86
N HIS A 217 -1.60 4.14 -18.95
CA HIS A 217 -2.50 2.98 -18.93
C HIS A 217 -3.96 3.36 -18.67
N VAL A 218 -4.21 4.26 -17.71
CA VAL A 218 -5.56 4.75 -17.40
C VAL A 218 -6.14 5.55 -18.55
N LEU A 219 -5.37 6.45 -19.16
CA LEU A 219 -5.82 7.26 -20.30
C LEU A 219 -6.10 6.40 -21.53
N ARG A 220 -5.27 5.39 -21.79
CA ARG A 220 -5.51 4.40 -22.85
C ARG A 220 -6.84 3.68 -22.64
N ASP A 221 -7.08 3.18 -21.43
CA ASP A 221 -8.28 2.41 -21.12
C ASP A 221 -9.54 3.30 -21.15
N LEU A 222 -9.45 4.54 -20.66
CA LEU A 222 -10.53 5.52 -20.75
C LEU A 222 -10.93 5.80 -22.21
N ARG A 223 -9.94 6.02 -23.09
CA ARG A 223 -10.19 6.22 -24.54
C ARG A 223 -10.86 4.99 -25.15
N ALA A 224 -10.31 3.80 -24.92
CA ALA A 224 -10.85 2.56 -25.46
C ALA A 224 -12.29 2.29 -24.98
N ILE A 225 -12.63 2.61 -23.73
CA ILE A 225 -14.01 2.47 -23.23
C ILE A 225 -14.93 3.51 -23.88
N SER A 226 -14.47 4.75 -24.06
CA SER A 226 -15.28 5.81 -24.70
C SER A 226 -15.57 5.53 -26.18
N GLU A 227 -14.60 5.00 -26.93
CA GLU A 227 -14.76 4.64 -28.34
C GLU A 227 -15.74 3.48 -28.51
N ASN A 228 -15.68 2.47 -27.65
CA ASN A 228 -16.60 1.33 -27.69
C ASN A 228 -18.05 1.67 -27.28
N GLN A 229 -18.29 2.78 -26.59
CA GLN A 229 -19.64 3.25 -26.26
C GLN A 229 -20.28 4.00 -27.43
N LEU A 230 -19.48 4.65 -28.28
CA LEU A 230 -19.95 5.35 -29.47
C LEU A 230 -20.35 4.40 -30.60
N ASP A 231 -19.72 3.23 -30.72
CA ASP A 231 -20.06 2.20 -31.72
C ASP A 231 -21.36 1.44 -31.41
N LEU A 232 -21.97 1.66 -30.23
CA LEU A 232 -23.20 1.01 -29.78
C LEU A 232 -24.43 1.95 -29.78
N MET A 233 -24.24 3.24 -30.14
CA MET A 233 -25.31 4.25 -30.29
C MET A 233 -25.61 4.51 -31.75
#